data_AF-A0A8W8J2V4-F1
#
_entry.id   AF-A0A8W8J2V4-F1
#
_cell.length_a   1.000
_cell.length_b   1.000
_cell.length_c   1.000
_cell.angle_alpha   90.00
_cell.angle_beta   90.00
_cell.angle_gamma   90.00
#
_symmetry.space_group_name_H-M   'P 1'
#
loop_
_entity.id
_entity.type
_entity.pdbx_description
1 polymer ?
#
loop_
_entity_poly.entity_id
_entity_poly.type
_entity_poly.pdbx_seq_one_letter_code
_entity_poly.pdbx_strand_id
1 'polypeptide(L)'
;MSIPEKIQEPRNVDLAAAGRGVWLVKVPKYLQERWEKNKSTKTEVGKMRITRSRFPGQKPKVTFTIDEELAKGSPGEMPIPREHNMILTGLGNQNLVVFSQTPVTVKQESSSGSVDVVASDRIAVEGKVIQRADCQPDKTISYMNLKRKQLEIKNKPQREVIQITKVVPMYKPVNNHVHNAPSSDKNKVEKRLREDKEKVMDILFNAFEKHQYYNVKDLVTLTKQPITYLKEILKEICTYNMKAPHRNMWELKPEYRHYKEQQSSG
;
A
#
# COMPACT_ATOMS: atom_id res chain seq x y z
N MET A 1 -28.37 16.70 19.71
CA MET A 1 -28.14 16.65 18.24
C MET A 1 -28.35 15.21 17.82
N SER A 2 -29.50 14.90 17.22
CA SER A 2 -29.78 13.55 16.71
C SER A 2 -28.99 13.31 15.43
N ILE A 3 -28.29 12.19 15.38
CA ILE A 3 -27.58 11.71 14.19
C ILE A 3 -28.65 11.40 13.13
N PRO A 4 -28.57 11.95 11.91
CA PRO A 4 -29.51 11.60 10.86
C PRO A 4 -29.32 10.13 10.51
N GLU A 5 -30.36 9.33 10.75
CA GLU A 5 -30.47 7.95 10.30
C GLU A 5 -30.38 7.97 8.77
N LYS A 6 -29.26 7.46 8.22
CA LYS A 6 -29.12 7.26 6.78
C LYS A 6 -30.20 6.27 6.37
N ILE A 7 -31.28 6.77 5.79
CA ILE A 7 -32.30 5.97 5.10
C ILE A 7 -31.54 5.16 4.04
N GLN A 8 -31.32 3.88 4.35
CA GLN A 8 -30.58 2.98 3.49
C GLN A 8 -31.50 2.65 2.32
N GLU A 9 -31.15 3.09 1.11
CA GLU A 9 -31.94 2.79 -0.08
C GLU A 9 -32.20 1.28 -0.18
N PRO A 10 -33.42 0.85 -0.54
CA PRO A 10 -33.76 -0.56 -0.65
C PRO A 10 -32.92 -1.20 -1.77
N ARG A 11 -31.83 -1.85 -1.37
CA ARG A 11 -30.97 -2.58 -2.30
C ARG A 11 -31.69 -3.88 -2.67
N ASN A 12 -31.95 -4.06 -3.96
CA ASN A 12 -32.64 -5.23 -4.46
C ASN A 12 -31.79 -6.49 -4.22
N VAL A 13 -32.38 -7.51 -3.60
CA VAL A 13 -31.70 -8.79 -3.31
C VAL A 13 -32.32 -9.86 -4.19
N ASP A 14 -31.49 -10.54 -4.97
CA ASP A 14 -31.92 -11.67 -5.78
C ASP A 14 -32.21 -12.90 -4.90
N LEU A 15 -33.43 -13.42 -4.98
CA LEU A 15 -33.91 -14.56 -4.19
C LEU A 15 -34.07 -15.84 -5.01
N ALA A 16 -33.65 -15.86 -6.29
CA ALA A 16 -33.89 -16.98 -7.19
C ALA A 16 -33.38 -18.32 -6.66
N ALA A 17 -32.24 -18.33 -5.96
CA ALA A 17 -31.65 -19.54 -5.39
C ALA A 17 -31.99 -19.78 -3.91
N ALA A 18 -32.94 -19.04 -3.32
CA ALA A 18 -33.30 -19.19 -1.91
C ALA A 18 -33.77 -20.61 -1.52
N GLY A 19 -34.40 -21.34 -2.46
CA GLY A 19 -34.81 -22.73 -2.27
C GLY A 19 -33.69 -23.76 -2.44
N ARG A 20 -32.50 -23.37 -2.91
CA ARG A 20 -31.38 -24.28 -3.17
C ARG A 20 -30.77 -24.79 -1.87
N GLY A 21 -30.65 -26.10 -1.73
CA GLY A 21 -29.93 -26.73 -0.62
C GLY A 21 -28.42 -26.78 -0.89
N VAL A 22 -27.61 -26.26 0.04
CA VAL A 22 -26.14 -26.27 -0.05
C VAL A 22 -25.49 -26.99 1.13
N TRP A 23 -24.28 -27.51 0.94
CA TRP A 23 -23.50 -28.16 1.98
C TRP A 23 -22.41 -27.23 2.49
N LEU A 24 -22.26 -27.15 3.81
CA LEU A 24 -21.17 -26.44 4.47
C LEU A 24 -20.12 -27.44 4.93
N VAL A 25 -18.95 -27.42 4.30
CA VAL A 25 -17.86 -28.35 4.62
C VAL A 25 -16.69 -27.59 5.26
N LYS A 26 -16.30 -27.99 6.47
CA LYS A 26 -15.06 -27.52 7.10
C LYS A 26 -13.89 -28.31 6.54
N VAL A 27 -12.89 -27.62 6.00
CA VAL A 27 -11.74 -28.24 5.31
C VAL A 27 -10.43 -27.94 6.06
N PRO A 28 -9.51 -28.91 6.20
CA PRO A 28 -8.16 -28.68 6.74
C PRO A 28 -7.36 -27.66 5.92
N LYS A 29 -6.53 -26.84 6.61
CA LYS A 29 -5.77 -25.75 5.98
C LYS A 29 -4.88 -26.20 4.82
N TYR A 30 -4.22 -27.35 4.94
CA TYR A 30 -3.35 -27.87 3.88
C TYR A 30 -4.12 -28.22 2.60
N LEU A 31 -5.39 -28.63 2.68
CA LEU A 31 -6.22 -28.87 1.49
C LEU A 31 -6.59 -27.57 0.81
N GLN A 32 -6.96 -26.54 1.59
CA GLN A 32 -7.23 -25.20 1.05
C GLN A 32 -6.01 -24.65 0.30
N GLU A 33 -4.82 -24.72 0.91
CA GLU A 33 -3.57 -24.25 0.29
C GLU A 33 -3.29 -24.98 -1.03
N ARG A 34 -3.58 -26.27 -1.11
CA ARG A 34 -3.46 -27.07 -2.35
C ARG A 34 -4.47 -26.62 -3.41
N TRP A 35 -5.73 -26.43 -3.04
CA TRP A 35 -6.77 -25.99 -3.97
C TRP A 35 -6.51 -24.59 -4.50
N GLU A 36 -6.02 -23.68 -3.67
CA GLU A 36 -5.63 -22.32 -4.07
C GLU A 36 -4.49 -22.34 -5.10
N LYS A 37 -3.48 -23.20 -4.89
CA LYS A 37 -2.40 -23.40 -5.87
C LYS A 37 -2.88 -24.02 -7.18
N ASN A 38 -3.90 -24.88 -7.13
CA ASN A 38 -4.43 -25.53 -8.33
C ASN A 38 -5.30 -24.62 -9.21
N LYS A 39 -5.80 -23.49 -8.68
CA LYS A 39 -6.70 -22.57 -9.41
C LYS A 39 -6.13 -22.11 -10.76
N SER A 40 -4.80 -22.05 -10.91
CA SER A 40 -4.12 -21.64 -12.14
C SER A 40 -4.03 -22.72 -13.21
N THR A 41 -4.12 -23.99 -12.82
CA THR A 41 -3.72 -25.12 -13.68
C THR A 41 -4.91 -25.99 -14.06
N LYS A 42 -5.78 -26.33 -13.09
CA LYS A 42 -6.87 -27.27 -13.30
C LYS A 42 -8.05 -26.92 -12.38
N THR A 43 -9.25 -26.89 -12.95
CA THR A 43 -10.49 -26.64 -12.19
C THR A 43 -10.87 -27.82 -11.28
N GLU A 44 -10.48 -29.05 -11.66
CA GLU A 44 -10.77 -30.26 -10.88
C GLU A 44 -9.72 -30.44 -9.78
N VAL A 45 -10.19 -30.61 -8.53
CA VAL A 45 -9.34 -30.81 -7.34
C VAL A 45 -9.39 -32.23 -6.77
N GLY A 46 -10.33 -33.06 -7.24
CA GLY A 46 -10.54 -34.41 -6.73
C GLY A 46 -11.98 -34.88 -6.88
N LYS A 47 -12.28 -36.05 -6.33
CA LYS A 47 -13.58 -36.73 -6.46
C LYS A 47 -14.19 -36.98 -5.09
N MET A 48 -15.47 -36.67 -4.96
CA MET A 48 -16.26 -36.97 -3.75
C MET A 48 -17.09 -38.23 -4.00
N ARG A 49 -17.01 -39.20 -3.09
CA ARG A 49 -17.73 -40.47 -3.13
C ARG A 49 -18.71 -40.53 -1.96
N ILE A 50 -19.99 -40.74 -2.28
CA ILE A 50 -21.07 -40.91 -1.29
C ILE A 50 -21.54 -42.36 -1.36
N THR A 51 -21.15 -43.16 -0.39
CA THR A 51 -21.60 -44.55 -0.26
C THR A 51 -22.78 -44.61 0.70
N ARG A 52 -23.96 -44.91 0.19
CA ARG A 52 -25.14 -45.18 1.02
C ARG A 52 -25.04 -46.61 1.56
N SER A 53 -25.18 -46.76 2.87
CA SER A 53 -25.20 -48.10 3.49
C SER A 53 -26.48 -48.83 3.08
N ARG A 54 -26.37 -50.14 2.84
CA ARG A 54 -27.53 -51.00 2.56
C ARG A 54 -28.35 -51.31 3.81
N PHE A 55 -27.82 -51.01 4.99
CA PHE A 55 -28.47 -51.26 6.27
C PHE A 55 -29.35 -50.07 6.68
N PRO A 56 -30.62 -50.30 7.08
CA PRO A 56 -31.51 -49.25 7.58
C PRO A 56 -30.87 -48.54 8.79
N GLY A 57 -30.86 -47.20 8.78
CA GLY A 57 -30.40 -46.39 9.92
C GLY A 57 -28.91 -46.02 9.94
N GLN A 58 -28.07 -46.57 9.06
CA GLN A 58 -26.68 -46.12 8.95
C GLN A 58 -26.57 -44.83 8.12
N LYS A 59 -25.86 -43.85 8.67
CA LYS A 59 -25.53 -42.61 7.96
C LYS A 59 -24.68 -42.93 6.71
N PRO A 60 -24.87 -42.21 5.59
CA PRO A 60 -24.04 -42.39 4.41
C PRO A 60 -22.58 -42.09 4.73
N LYS A 61 -21.67 -42.93 4.20
CA LYS A 61 -20.23 -42.68 4.28
C LYS A 61 -19.85 -41.75 3.13
N VAL A 62 -19.39 -40.56 3.48
CA VAL A 62 -18.93 -39.56 2.50
C VAL A 62 -17.41 -39.47 2.60
N THR A 63 -16.71 -39.71 1.50
CA THR A 63 -15.25 -39.66 1.43
C THR A 63 -14.83 -38.81 0.24
N PHE A 64 -13.87 -37.92 0.44
CA PHE A 64 -13.25 -37.11 -0.59
C PHE A 64 -11.84 -37.64 -0.89
N THR A 65 -11.56 -37.86 -2.17
CA THR A 65 -10.25 -38.29 -2.67
C THR A 65 -9.66 -37.17 -3.50
N ILE A 66 -8.53 -36.61 -3.06
CA ILE A 66 -7.81 -35.56 -3.79
C ILE A 66 -7.06 -36.16 -5.00
N ASP A 67 -6.88 -35.36 -6.05
CA ASP A 67 -6.11 -35.74 -7.24
C ASP A 67 -4.64 -36.11 -6.89
N GLU A 68 -4.05 -37.01 -7.67
CA GLU A 68 -2.73 -37.60 -7.35
C GLU A 68 -1.60 -36.57 -7.39
N GLU A 69 -1.56 -35.77 -8.45
CA GLU A 69 -0.54 -34.75 -8.66
C GLU A 69 -0.60 -33.70 -7.55
N LEU A 70 -1.83 -33.33 -7.17
CA LEU A 70 -2.07 -32.37 -6.12
C LEU A 70 -1.74 -32.93 -4.72
N ALA A 71 -1.91 -34.24 -4.51
CA ALA A 71 -1.56 -34.90 -3.26
C ALA A 71 -0.04 -34.99 -3.03
N LYS A 72 0.72 -35.28 -4.09
CA LYS A 72 2.19 -35.37 -4.05
C LYS A 72 2.83 -33.99 -3.88
N GLY A 73 2.32 -33.01 -4.62
CA GLY A 73 2.84 -31.65 -4.59
C GLY A 73 4.12 -31.45 -5.41
N SER A 74 4.63 -30.22 -5.37
CA SER A 74 5.87 -29.86 -6.05
C SER A 74 7.10 -30.44 -5.33
N PRO A 75 8.24 -30.60 -6.04
CA PRO A 75 9.49 -31.02 -5.42
C PRO A 75 9.84 -30.18 -4.18
N GLY A 76 10.01 -30.83 -3.02
CA GLY A 76 10.30 -30.17 -1.74
C GLY A 76 9.10 -29.99 -0.81
N GLU A 77 7.86 -30.18 -1.29
CA GLU A 77 6.68 -30.19 -0.42
C GLU A 77 6.39 -31.58 0.13
N MET A 78 5.79 -31.64 1.32
CA MET A 78 5.39 -32.92 1.90
C MET A 78 4.11 -33.44 1.24
N PRO A 79 4.03 -34.76 0.99
CA PRO A 79 2.81 -35.36 0.49
C PRO A 79 1.69 -35.24 1.53
N ILE A 80 0.48 -35.00 1.06
CA ILE A 80 -0.72 -34.94 1.90
C ILE A 80 -1.54 -36.23 1.79
N PRO A 81 -2.39 -36.55 2.78
CA PRO A 81 -3.28 -37.71 2.70
C PRO A 81 -4.18 -37.65 1.48
N ARG A 82 -4.43 -38.80 0.86
CA ARG A 82 -5.21 -38.87 -0.38
C ARG A 82 -6.72 -38.93 -0.10
N GLU A 83 -7.11 -39.71 0.91
CA GLU A 83 -8.49 -39.89 1.32
C GLU A 83 -8.81 -39.07 2.57
N HIS A 84 -9.99 -38.46 2.55
CA HIS A 84 -10.53 -37.67 3.65
C HIS A 84 -11.98 -38.06 3.89
N ASN A 85 -12.29 -38.47 5.11
CA ASN A 85 -13.66 -38.78 5.51
C ASN A 85 -14.39 -37.50 5.91
N MET A 86 -15.61 -37.33 5.41
CA MET A 86 -16.49 -36.21 5.76
C MET A 86 -17.45 -36.68 6.84
N ILE A 87 -17.29 -36.14 8.05
CA ILE A 87 -18.15 -36.44 9.19
C ILE A 87 -19.35 -35.52 9.12
N LEU A 88 -20.52 -36.08 8.81
CA LEU A 88 -21.77 -35.34 8.72
C LEU A 88 -22.25 -34.91 10.10
N THR A 89 -22.40 -33.60 10.30
CA THR A 89 -22.93 -32.98 11.52
C THR A 89 -24.30 -32.38 11.25
N GLY A 90 -25.25 -32.59 12.16
CA GLY A 90 -26.56 -31.93 12.07
C GLY A 90 -26.43 -30.41 12.24
N LEU A 91 -27.35 -29.66 11.64
CA LEU A 91 -27.42 -28.19 11.78
C LEU A 91 -28.04 -27.74 13.11
N GLY A 92 -28.63 -28.67 13.88
CA GLY A 92 -29.32 -28.37 15.13
C GLY A 92 -30.44 -27.35 14.89
N ASN A 93 -30.45 -26.29 15.70
CA ASN A 93 -31.46 -25.23 15.65
C ASN A 93 -30.98 -23.98 14.88
N GLN A 94 -29.86 -24.08 14.15
CA GLN A 94 -29.31 -22.95 13.40
C GLN A 94 -29.84 -22.93 11.96
N ASN A 95 -30.30 -21.77 11.51
CA ASN A 95 -30.64 -21.53 10.11
C ASN A 95 -29.48 -20.78 9.44
N LEU A 96 -28.80 -21.42 8.50
CA LEU A 96 -27.66 -20.84 7.79
C LEU A 96 -28.04 -20.64 6.32
N VAL A 97 -27.76 -19.45 5.80
CA VAL A 97 -28.05 -19.03 4.42
C VAL A 97 -26.78 -18.44 3.82
N VAL A 98 -26.52 -18.71 2.55
CA VAL A 98 -25.37 -18.21 1.82
C VAL A 98 -25.78 -17.01 0.97
N PHE A 99 -25.03 -15.92 1.09
CA PHE A 99 -25.17 -14.72 0.27
C PHE A 99 -23.93 -14.55 -0.60
N SER A 100 -24.12 -14.03 -1.81
CA SER A 100 -23.05 -13.57 -2.68
C SER A 100 -23.19 -12.07 -2.92
N GLN A 101 -22.04 -11.40 -3.04
CA GLN A 101 -21.94 -9.99 -3.39
C GLN A 101 -21.00 -9.89 -4.60
N THR A 102 -21.54 -9.45 -5.73
CA THR A 102 -20.78 -9.31 -6.98
C THR A 102 -20.78 -7.85 -7.41
N PRO A 103 -19.61 -7.24 -7.68
CA PRO A 103 -19.56 -5.88 -8.20
C PRO A 103 -20.12 -5.87 -9.63
N VAL A 104 -21.07 -4.98 -9.90
CA VAL A 104 -21.70 -4.78 -11.21
C VAL A 104 -21.55 -3.33 -11.63
N THR A 105 -21.23 -3.11 -12.89
CA THR A 105 -21.27 -1.79 -13.51
C THR A 105 -22.65 -1.57 -14.11
N VAL A 106 -23.45 -0.70 -13.50
CA VAL A 106 -24.77 -0.35 -14.03
C VAL A 106 -24.59 0.90 -14.89
N LYS A 107 -24.93 0.80 -16.17
CA LYS A 107 -25.09 1.97 -17.03
C LYS A 107 -26.44 2.60 -16.67
N GLN A 108 -26.43 3.73 -16.00
CA GLN A 108 -27.64 4.52 -15.81
C GLN A 108 -27.70 5.56 -16.91
N GLU A 109 -28.79 5.54 -17.68
CA GLU A 109 -29.10 6.62 -18.62
C GLU A 109 -29.72 7.76 -17.81
N SER A 110 -28.98 8.85 -17.68
CA SER A 110 -29.49 10.10 -17.14
C SER A 110 -30.50 10.69 -18.14
N SER A 111 -31.56 11.36 -17.65
CA SER A 111 -32.54 12.06 -18.51
C SER A 111 -31.93 13.15 -19.41
N SER A 112 -30.64 13.47 -19.22
CA SER A 112 -29.81 14.36 -20.01
C SER A 112 -29.00 13.67 -21.13
N GLY A 113 -29.15 12.37 -21.34
CA GLY A 113 -28.42 11.62 -22.39
C GLY A 113 -26.95 11.36 -22.08
N SER A 114 -26.47 11.67 -20.86
CA SER A 114 -25.16 11.27 -20.37
C SER A 114 -25.22 9.87 -19.77
N VAL A 115 -24.33 8.97 -20.20
CA VAL A 115 -24.20 7.62 -19.65
C VAL A 115 -23.22 7.68 -18.48
N ASP A 116 -23.76 7.74 -17.26
CA ASP A 116 -22.95 7.64 -16.05
C ASP A 116 -22.79 6.17 -15.66
N VAL A 117 -21.54 5.73 -15.53
CA VAL A 117 -21.20 4.36 -15.08
C VAL A 117 -21.12 4.36 -13.57
N VAL A 118 -22.16 3.87 -12.90
CA VAL A 118 -22.20 3.75 -11.43
C VAL A 118 -21.82 2.32 -11.05
N ALA A 119 -20.80 2.19 -10.20
CA ALA A 119 -20.43 0.92 -9.59
C ALA A 119 -21.42 0.57 -8.47
N SER A 120 -22.08 -0.58 -8.57
CA SER A 120 -23.01 -1.08 -7.57
C SER A 120 -22.83 -2.59 -7.41
N ASP A 121 -22.87 -3.11 -6.19
CA ASP A 121 -22.86 -4.57 -6.00
C ASP A 121 -24.27 -5.16 -6.09
N ARG A 122 -24.38 -6.24 -6.86
CA ARG A 122 -25.54 -7.14 -6.86
C ARG A 122 -25.40 -8.11 -5.69
N ILE A 123 -26.42 -8.14 -4.85
CA ILE A 123 -26.54 -9.05 -3.72
C ILE A 123 -27.53 -10.16 -4.10
N ALA A 124 -27.15 -11.42 -3.87
CA ALA A 124 -28.00 -12.58 -4.14
C ALA A 124 -27.97 -13.59 -2.99
N VAL A 125 -29.07 -14.29 -2.79
CA VAL A 125 -29.18 -15.47 -1.93
C VAL A 125 -28.85 -16.71 -2.77
N GLU A 126 -27.77 -17.40 -2.43
CA GLU A 126 -27.28 -18.60 -3.14
C GLU A 126 -27.92 -19.90 -2.64
N GLY A 127 -28.54 -19.85 -1.47
CA GLY A 127 -29.30 -20.97 -0.92
C GLY A 127 -29.18 -21.16 0.58
N LYS A 128 -29.89 -22.16 1.07
CA LYS A 128 -29.96 -22.54 2.48
C LYS A 128 -29.03 -23.74 2.73
N VAL A 129 -28.22 -23.67 3.79
CA VAL A 129 -27.39 -24.80 4.18
C VAL A 129 -28.30 -25.91 4.72
N ILE A 130 -28.22 -27.08 4.11
CA ILE A 130 -29.01 -28.28 4.49
C ILE A 130 -28.18 -29.30 5.26
N GLN A 131 -26.86 -29.29 5.10
CA GLN A 131 -25.97 -30.26 5.72
C GLN A 131 -24.64 -29.61 6.06
N ARG A 132 -24.13 -29.91 7.27
CA ARG A 132 -22.77 -29.58 7.68
C ARG A 132 -21.91 -30.84 7.66
N ALA A 133 -20.65 -30.68 7.27
CA ALA A 133 -19.67 -31.76 7.32
C ALA A 133 -18.29 -31.26 7.75
N ASP A 134 -17.57 -32.07 8.51
CA ASP A 134 -16.17 -31.83 8.84
C ASP A 134 -15.29 -32.81 8.03
N CYS A 135 -14.45 -32.27 7.15
CA CYS A 135 -13.48 -33.05 6.36
C CYS A 135 -12.26 -33.39 7.23
N GLN A 136 -12.03 -34.68 7.45
CA GLN A 136 -10.93 -35.17 8.27
C GLN A 136 -10.09 -36.18 7.47
N PRO A 137 -8.75 -36.05 7.48
CA PRO A 137 -7.88 -37.08 6.91
C PRO A 137 -7.88 -38.33 7.77
N ASP A 138 -7.52 -39.45 7.17
CA ASP A 138 -7.21 -40.65 7.92
C ASP A 138 -5.92 -40.49 8.74
N LYS A 139 -5.85 -41.18 9.87
CA LYS A 139 -4.72 -41.14 10.81
C LYS A 139 -3.52 -41.94 10.31
N THR A 140 -3.03 -41.62 9.11
CA THR A 140 -1.84 -42.23 8.52
C THR A 140 -0.57 -41.62 9.11
N ILE A 141 0.53 -42.40 9.10
CA ILE A 141 1.87 -41.93 9.53
C ILE A 141 2.29 -40.66 8.77
N SER A 142 2.04 -40.63 7.45
CA SER A 142 2.30 -39.47 6.60
C SER A 142 1.57 -38.21 7.10
N TYR A 143 0.28 -38.33 7.46
CA TYR A 143 -0.49 -37.23 8.03
C TYR A 143 0.08 -36.74 9.36
N MET A 144 0.45 -37.66 10.26
CA MET A 144 1.02 -37.30 11.56
C MET A 144 2.36 -36.57 11.42
N ASN A 145 3.19 -36.97 10.46
CA ASN A 145 4.43 -36.26 10.13
C ASN A 145 4.16 -34.86 9.57
N LEU A 146 3.18 -34.72 8.68
CA LEU A 146 2.73 -33.42 8.17
C LEU A 146 2.25 -32.52 9.31
N LYS A 147 1.40 -33.04 10.19
CA LYS A 147 0.88 -32.31 11.35
C LYS A 147 2.00 -31.90 12.30
N ARG A 148 3.00 -32.76 12.55
CA ARG A 148 4.19 -32.44 13.36
C ARG A 148 4.96 -31.26 12.77
N LYS A 149 5.29 -31.29 11.47
CA LYS A 149 6.01 -30.18 10.81
C LYS A 149 5.20 -28.87 10.83
N GLN A 150 3.89 -28.94 10.61
CA GLN A 150 3.02 -27.76 10.69
C GLN A 150 2.98 -27.16 12.10
N LEU A 151 2.96 -28.00 13.14
CA LEU A 151 3.05 -27.53 14.52
C LEU A 151 4.42 -26.91 14.80
N GLU A 152 5.51 -27.51 14.33
CA GLU A 152 6.85 -26.96 14.47
C GLU A 152 6.97 -25.56 13.83
N ILE A 153 6.47 -25.39 12.60
CA ILE A 153 6.48 -24.09 11.90
C ILE A 153 5.62 -23.05 12.66
N LYS A 154 4.45 -23.44 13.16
CA LYS A 154 3.55 -22.54 13.88
C LYS A 154 4.04 -22.19 15.29
N ASN A 155 4.74 -23.10 15.94
CA ASN A 155 5.27 -22.92 17.29
C ASN A 155 6.64 -22.23 17.30
N LYS A 156 7.25 -21.98 16.13
CA LYS A 156 8.42 -21.11 16.04
C LYS A 156 8.01 -19.69 16.40
N PRO A 157 8.56 -19.09 17.47
CA PRO A 157 8.21 -17.73 17.86
C PRO A 157 8.65 -16.75 16.77
N GLN A 158 7.82 -15.76 16.46
CA GLN A 158 8.18 -14.73 15.46
C GLN A 158 9.28 -13.78 15.95
N ARG A 159 9.54 -13.75 17.26
CA ARG A 159 10.55 -12.93 17.90
C ARG A 159 11.30 -13.77 18.89
N GLU A 160 12.62 -13.82 18.73
CA GLU A 160 13.51 -14.48 19.66
C GLU A 160 14.16 -13.43 20.55
N VAL A 161 14.12 -13.63 21.87
CA VAL A 161 14.85 -12.79 22.81
C VAL A 161 16.31 -13.23 22.75
N ILE A 162 17.14 -12.44 22.08
CA ILE A 162 18.59 -12.67 22.06
C ILE A 162 19.14 -12.10 23.36
N GLN A 163 19.58 -12.97 24.27
CA GLN A 163 20.29 -12.54 25.46
C GLN A 163 21.67 -12.00 25.08
N ILE A 164 21.90 -10.73 25.39
CA ILE A 164 23.19 -10.10 25.17
C ILE A 164 24.13 -10.53 26.31
N THR A 165 25.05 -11.47 26.02
CA THR A 165 26.01 -11.98 27.02
C THR A 165 27.07 -10.96 27.40
N LYS A 166 27.41 -10.04 26.49
CA LYS A 166 28.39 -8.99 26.69
C LYS A 166 27.75 -7.66 26.38
N VAL A 167 27.74 -6.74 27.34
CA VAL A 167 27.37 -5.34 27.09
C VAL A 167 28.21 -4.85 25.91
N VAL A 168 27.57 -4.43 24.83
CA VAL A 168 28.24 -3.76 23.72
C VAL A 168 28.28 -2.27 24.10
N PRO A 169 29.43 -1.72 24.55
CA PRO A 169 29.56 -0.29 24.77
C PRO A 169 29.58 0.42 23.40
N MET A 170 28.40 0.65 22.84
CA MET A 170 28.23 1.40 21.60
C MET A 170 28.48 2.90 21.82
N TYR A 171 28.26 3.37 23.04
CA TYR A 171 28.40 4.77 23.39
C TYR A 171 29.76 5.03 24.04
N LYS A 172 30.70 5.57 23.25
CA LYS A 172 31.86 6.26 23.81
C LYS A 172 31.37 7.63 24.28
N PRO A 173 31.51 8.00 25.57
CA PRO A 173 31.14 9.33 26.02
C PRO A 173 31.93 10.36 25.23
N VAL A 174 31.22 11.11 24.39
CA VAL A 174 31.77 12.23 23.62
C VAL A 174 31.71 13.46 24.49
N ASN A 175 32.85 14.14 24.64
CA ASN A 175 32.99 15.35 25.44
C ASN A 175 32.08 16.50 24.97
N ASN A 176 31.62 16.46 23.70
CA ASN A 176 30.66 17.40 23.18
C ASN A 176 29.62 16.67 22.31
N HIS A 177 28.34 16.80 22.68
CA HIS A 177 27.24 16.20 21.93
C HIS A 177 27.11 16.88 20.55
N VAL A 178 26.65 16.14 19.53
CA VAL A 178 26.48 16.65 18.15
C VAL A 178 25.58 17.89 18.09
N HIS A 179 24.65 18.03 19.04
CA HIS A 179 23.77 19.18 19.19
C HIS A 179 24.48 20.44 19.74
N ASN A 180 25.60 20.26 20.45
CA ASN A 180 26.45 21.33 20.97
C ASN A 180 27.64 21.65 20.05
N ALA A 181 27.85 20.86 18.98
CA ALA A 181 28.79 21.26 17.94
C ALA A 181 28.22 22.55 17.31
N PRO A 182 28.92 23.69 17.36
CA PRO A 182 28.50 24.84 16.60
C PRO A 182 28.46 24.39 15.14
N SER A 183 27.30 24.47 14.50
CA SER A 183 27.22 24.35 13.04
C SER A 183 28.35 25.20 12.48
N SER A 184 29.25 24.62 11.69
CA SER A 184 30.47 25.24 11.19
C SER A 184 30.25 26.63 10.55
N ASP A 185 29.00 26.95 10.21
CA ASP A 185 28.55 28.25 9.70
C ASP A 185 28.48 29.39 10.74
N LYS A 186 28.40 29.11 12.05
CA LYS A 186 28.28 30.18 13.07
C LYS A 186 29.61 30.84 13.43
N ASN A 187 30.72 30.17 13.18
CA ASN A 187 32.06 30.70 13.51
C ASN A 187 32.73 31.46 12.35
N LYS A 188 32.11 31.51 11.17
CA LYS A 188 32.48 32.44 10.08
C LYS A 188 31.43 33.53 9.95
N VAL A 189 31.20 34.29 11.02
CA VAL A 189 30.75 35.68 10.84
C VAL A 189 31.97 36.45 10.34
N GLU A 190 32.35 36.23 9.07
CA GLU A 190 33.31 37.10 8.38
C GLU A 190 32.73 38.50 8.48
N LYS A 191 33.37 39.37 9.28
CA LYS A 191 33.00 40.78 9.38
C LYS A 191 33.25 41.38 8.00
N ARG A 192 32.21 41.40 7.17
CA ARG A 192 32.21 41.93 5.81
C ARG A 192 32.53 43.42 5.87
N LEU A 193 33.77 43.77 5.54
CA LEU A 193 34.18 45.16 5.38
C LEU A 193 33.49 45.75 4.14
N ARG A 194 33.11 47.02 4.24
CA ARG A 194 32.58 47.75 3.09
C ARG A 194 33.70 47.97 2.10
N GLU A 195 33.52 47.50 0.88
CA GLU A 195 34.42 47.78 -0.23
C GLU A 195 34.02 49.07 -0.95
N ASP A 196 34.95 49.62 -1.73
CA ASP A 196 34.72 50.83 -2.52
C ASP A 196 33.53 50.65 -3.46
N LYS A 197 32.69 51.68 -3.55
CA LYS A 197 31.43 51.67 -4.31
C LYS A 197 31.63 51.25 -5.77
N GLU A 198 32.68 51.76 -6.42
CA GLU A 198 33.00 51.46 -7.82
C GLU A 198 33.32 49.96 -8.02
N LYS A 199 34.14 49.38 -7.15
CA LYS A 199 34.48 47.95 -7.21
C LYS A 199 33.25 47.05 -7.02
N VAL A 200 32.35 47.44 -6.11
CA VAL A 200 31.09 46.71 -5.90
C VAL A 200 30.18 46.81 -7.12
N MET A 201 30.15 47.97 -7.80
CA MET A 201 29.41 48.13 -9.05
C MET A 201 29.96 47.24 -10.16
N ASP A 202 31.28 47.13 -10.33
CA ASP A 202 31.89 46.26 -11.34
C ASP A 202 31.53 44.78 -11.12
N ILE A 203 31.57 44.32 -9.85
CA ILE A 203 31.17 42.96 -9.48
C ILE A 203 29.69 42.74 -9.77
N LEU A 204 28.84 43.73 -9.50
CA LEU A 204 27.40 43.67 -9.79
C LEU A 204 27.13 43.61 -11.30
N PHE A 205 27.81 44.42 -12.11
CA PHE A 205 27.66 44.38 -13.57
C PHE A 205 28.08 43.02 -14.15
N ASN A 206 29.20 42.45 -13.71
CA ASN A 206 29.62 41.09 -14.10
C ASN A 206 28.61 40.02 -13.64
N ALA A 207 28.00 40.18 -12.46
CA ALA A 207 26.93 39.28 -12.03
C ALA A 207 25.73 39.37 -12.99
N PHE A 208 25.24 40.59 -13.28
CA PHE A 208 24.08 40.81 -14.14
C PHE A 208 24.30 40.48 -15.62
N GLU A 209 25.55 40.39 -16.06
CA GLU A 209 25.92 39.82 -17.36
C GLU A 209 25.60 38.32 -17.44
N LYS A 210 25.74 37.59 -16.32
CA LYS A 210 25.44 36.15 -16.24
C LYS A 210 23.94 35.87 -16.10
N HIS A 211 23.24 36.64 -15.28
CA HIS A 211 21.79 36.53 -15.10
C HIS A 211 21.12 37.90 -15.02
N GLN A 212 20.05 38.08 -15.80
CA GLN A 212 19.32 39.35 -15.85
C GLN A 212 18.62 39.73 -14.53
N TYR A 213 18.26 38.73 -13.71
CA TYR A 213 17.52 38.92 -12.46
C TYR A 213 18.22 38.22 -11.30
N TYR A 214 18.42 38.93 -10.19
CA TYR A 214 19.00 38.35 -8.97
C TYR A 214 18.17 38.64 -7.73
N ASN A 215 18.21 37.71 -6.77
CA ASN A 215 17.71 37.98 -5.41
C ASN A 215 18.79 38.71 -4.59
N VAL A 216 18.37 39.57 -3.67
CA VAL A 216 19.27 40.27 -2.73
C VAL A 216 20.15 39.30 -1.97
N LYS A 217 19.64 38.14 -1.56
CA LYS A 217 20.42 37.13 -0.81
C LYS A 217 21.62 36.60 -1.61
N ASP A 218 21.44 36.43 -2.91
CA ASP A 218 22.49 35.91 -3.79
C ASP A 218 23.54 36.99 -4.04
N LEU A 219 23.11 38.22 -4.30
CA LEU A 219 24.01 39.38 -4.46
C LEU A 219 24.82 39.64 -3.20
N VAL A 220 24.24 39.46 -2.02
CA VAL A 220 24.92 39.56 -0.72
C VAL A 220 25.98 38.46 -0.56
N THR A 221 25.76 37.28 -1.13
CA THR A 221 26.71 36.17 -1.08
C THR A 221 27.84 36.37 -2.10
N LEU A 222 27.52 36.84 -3.31
CA LEU A 222 28.46 37.13 -4.40
C LEU A 222 29.39 38.31 -4.08
N THR A 223 28.82 39.43 -3.63
CA THR A 223 29.59 40.66 -3.33
C THR A 223 30.24 40.64 -1.95
N LYS A 224 29.81 39.72 -1.08
CA LYS A 224 30.14 39.69 0.35
C LYS A 224 29.95 41.04 1.04
N GLN A 225 29.07 41.90 0.55
CA GLN A 225 28.76 43.20 1.17
C GLN A 225 27.59 43.08 2.16
N PRO A 226 27.50 43.98 3.16
CA PRO A 226 26.33 44.04 4.05
C PRO A 226 25.08 44.49 3.27
N ILE A 227 23.93 43.90 3.63
CA ILE A 227 22.63 44.09 2.94
C ILE A 227 22.23 45.57 2.81
N THR A 228 22.53 46.38 3.83
CA THR A 228 22.14 47.79 3.85
C THR A 228 22.89 48.59 2.79
N TYR A 229 24.22 48.45 2.75
CA TYR A 229 25.09 49.13 1.79
C TYR A 229 24.81 48.66 0.36
N LEU A 230 24.61 47.36 0.17
CA LEU A 230 24.29 46.82 -1.15
C LEU A 230 22.96 47.36 -1.68
N LYS A 231 21.94 47.55 -0.82
CA LYS A 231 20.66 48.14 -1.21
C LYS A 231 20.77 49.62 -1.60
N GLU A 232 21.70 50.37 -1.03
CA GLU A 232 21.94 51.76 -1.43
C GLU A 232 22.47 51.81 -2.87
N ILE A 233 23.46 50.99 -3.19
CA ILE A 233 24.03 50.87 -4.54
C ILE A 233 22.98 50.35 -5.53
N LEU A 234 22.24 49.29 -5.18
CA LEU A 234 21.20 48.73 -6.04
C LEU A 234 20.06 49.71 -6.35
N LYS A 235 19.72 50.63 -5.44
CA LYS A 235 18.71 51.67 -5.73
C LYS A 235 19.17 52.67 -6.80
N GLU A 236 20.47 52.90 -6.91
CA GLU A 236 21.03 53.82 -7.91
C GLU A 236 21.02 53.19 -9.32
N ILE A 237 21.44 51.93 -9.44
CA ILE A 237 21.71 51.28 -10.75
C ILE A 237 20.67 50.22 -11.17
N CYS A 238 19.86 49.70 -10.24
CA CYS A 238 18.89 48.63 -10.50
C CYS A 238 17.44 49.09 -10.27
N THR A 239 16.50 48.35 -10.84
CA THR A 239 15.07 48.43 -10.52
C THR A 239 14.64 47.19 -9.74
N TYR A 240 13.64 47.37 -8.86
CA TYR A 240 13.14 46.31 -8.00
C TYR A 240 11.79 45.81 -8.51
N ASN A 241 11.74 44.53 -8.89
CA ASN A 241 10.56 43.93 -9.48
C ASN A 241 9.57 43.46 -8.41
N MET A 242 8.40 44.09 -8.36
CA MET A 242 7.32 43.74 -7.41
C MET A 242 6.29 42.76 -7.99
N LYS A 243 6.30 42.53 -9.32
CA LYS A 243 5.32 41.71 -10.05
C LYS A 243 5.91 40.33 -10.39
N ALA A 244 5.05 39.31 -10.48
CA ALA A 244 5.42 38.01 -11.03
C ALA A 244 5.70 38.14 -12.54
N PRO A 245 6.64 37.36 -13.13
CA PRO A 245 7.32 36.18 -12.59
C PRO A 245 8.57 36.45 -11.74
N HIS A 246 9.18 37.64 -11.80
CA HIS A 246 10.44 37.97 -11.12
C HIS A 246 10.25 38.79 -9.83
N ARG A 247 9.25 38.42 -9.02
CA ARG A 247 8.90 39.15 -7.79
C ARG A 247 10.05 39.08 -6.78
N ASN A 248 10.36 40.23 -6.17
CA ASN A 248 11.44 40.44 -5.21
C ASN A 248 12.86 40.29 -5.79
N MET A 249 13.01 40.34 -7.12
CA MET A 249 14.31 40.32 -7.79
C MET A 249 14.72 41.73 -8.21
N TRP A 250 16.03 41.95 -8.33
CA TRP A 250 16.62 43.16 -8.88
C TRP A 250 17.07 42.90 -10.30
N GLU A 251 16.93 43.92 -11.15
CA GLU A 251 17.43 43.93 -12.53
C GLU A 251 18.10 45.27 -12.80
N LEU A 252 19.10 45.32 -13.69
CA LEU A 252 19.73 46.60 -14.06
C LEU A 252 18.72 47.54 -14.72
N LYS A 253 18.84 48.84 -14.45
CA LYS A 253 18.12 49.88 -15.19
C LYS A 253 18.49 49.84 -16.68
N PRO A 254 17.57 50.20 -17.59
CA PRO A 254 17.81 50.17 -19.03
C PRO A 254 19.02 51.00 -19.47
N GLU A 255 19.32 52.10 -18.76
CA GLU A 255 20.48 52.96 -19.00
C GLU A 255 21.84 52.27 -18.79
N TYR A 256 21.86 51.21 -17.98
CA TYR A 256 23.06 50.42 -17.68
C TYR A 256 23.03 49.02 -18.31
N ARG A 257 22.03 48.73 -19.15
CA ARG A 257 21.91 47.46 -19.89
C ARG A 257 22.68 47.54 -21.21
N HIS A 258 23.73 46.74 -21.34
CA HIS A 258 24.42 46.49 -22.62
C HIS A 258 24.07 45.10 -23.15
N TYR A 259 22.78 44.78 -23.23
CA TYR A 259 22.36 43.55 -23.92
C TYR A 259 22.50 43.76 -25.42
N LYS A 260 23.26 42.91 -26.12
CA LYS A 260 23.07 42.77 -27.57
C LYS A 260 21.61 42.33 -27.76
N GLU A 261 20.80 43.13 -28.45
CA GLU A 261 19.42 42.78 -28.78
C GLU A 261 19.40 41.42 -29.49
N GLN A 262 18.96 40.36 -28.80
CA GLN A 262 18.55 39.13 -29.46
C GLN A 262 17.10 39.35 -29.91
N GLN A 263 16.92 39.49 -31.23
CA GLN A 263 15.62 39.60 -31.88
C GLN A 263 14.69 38.49 -31.39
N SER A 264 13.53 38.87 -30.83
CA SER A 264 12.45 37.92 -30.57
C SER A 264 11.80 37.55 -31.91
N SER A 265 12.11 36.37 -32.44
CA SER A 265 11.30 35.74 -33.48
C SER A 265 9.94 35.38 -32.88
N GLY A 266 8.88 35.92 -33.50
CA GLY A 266 7.49 35.53 -33.22
C GLY A 266 7.15 34.12 -33.70
#